data_AF-A0A431NUQ9-F1
#
_entry.id   AF-A0A431NUQ9-F1
#
_cell.length_a   1.000
_cell.length_b   1.000
_cell.length_c   1.000
_cell.angle_alpha   90.00
_cell.angle_beta   90.00
_cell.angle_gamma   90.00
#
_symmetry.space_group_name_H-M   'P 1'
#
loop_
_entity.id
_entity.type
_entity.pdbx_description
1 polymer ?
#
loop_
_entity_poly.entity_id
_entity_poly.type
_entity_poly.pdbx_seq_one_letter_code
_entity_poly.pdbx_strand_id
1 'polypeptide(L)' 'MGEKSLAVNERLLLGILGFATFVGLWSALSVSGAVPRQFLPAPWDVLSRAAALTSQPFAGSTLQGHLFSSLQRF' A
#
# COMPACT_ATOMS: atom_id res chain seq x y z
N MET A 1 -25.80 -16.40 21.91
CA MET A 1 -25.29 -15.05 21.60
C MET A 1 -25.23 -14.97 20.09
N GLY A 2 -26.28 -14.45 19.44
CA GLY A 2 -26.40 -14.49 17.97
C GLY A 2 -25.46 -13.47 17.35
N GLU A 3 -24.60 -13.90 16.41
CA GLU A 3 -23.70 -12.99 15.71
C GLU A 3 -24.52 -12.02 14.85
N LYS A 4 -24.45 -10.74 15.18
CA LYS A 4 -25.09 -9.68 14.40
C LYS A 4 -24.27 -9.49 13.11
N SER A 5 -24.75 -10.08 12.01
CA SER A 5 -24.14 -9.88 10.69
C SER A 5 -24.27 -8.40 10.29
N LEU A 6 -23.15 -7.73 10.11
CA LEU A 6 -23.11 -6.34 9.67
C LEU A 6 -23.69 -6.22 8.26
N ALA A 7 -24.50 -5.18 8.02
CA ALA A 7 -25.00 -4.88 6.68
C ALA A 7 -23.85 -4.46 5.75
N VAL A 8 -24.00 -4.71 4.44
CA VAL A 8 -22.93 -4.48 3.45
C VAL A 8 -22.45 -3.02 3.46
N ASN A 9 -23.37 -2.06 3.59
CA ASN A 9 -23.06 -0.63 3.71
C ASN A 9 -22.23 -0.31 4.96
N GLU A 10 -22.55 -0.90 6.10
CA GLU A 10 -21.82 -0.72 7.36
C GLU A 10 -20.42 -1.30 7.26
N ARG A 11 -20.28 -2.49 6.66
CA ARG A 11 -18.96 -3.10 6.37
C ARG A 11 -18.13 -2.21 5.44
N LEU A 12 -18.73 -1.68 4.37
CA LEU A 12 -18.04 -0.79 3.43
C LEU A 12 -17.62 0.52 4.11
N LEU A 13 -18.48 1.12 4.93
CA LEU A 13 -18.16 2.34 5.68
C LEU A 13 -17.01 2.12 6.64
N LEU A 14 -17.05 1.03 7.42
CA LEU A 14 -15.95 0.68 8.33
C LEU A 14 -14.66 0.38 7.56
N GLY A 15 -14.75 -0.28 6.40
CA GLY A 15 -13.61 -0.53 5.52
C GLY A 15 -12.98 0.76 5.00
N ILE A 16 -13.81 1.69 4.50
CA ILE A 16 -13.35 3.01 4.01
C ILE A 16 -12.74 3.81 5.16
N LEU A 17 -13.39 3.86 6.33
CA LEU A 17 -12.87 4.57 7.50
C LEU A 17 -11.56 3.98 7.99
N GLY A 18 -11.46 2.66 8.07
CA GLY A 18 -10.23 1.97 8.45
C GLY A 18 -9.09 2.26 7.47
N PHE A 19 -9.37 2.16 6.17
CA PHE A 19 -8.41 2.47 5.12
C PHE A 19 -7.96 3.94 5.15
N ALA A 20 -8.91 4.88 5.26
CA ALA A 20 -8.61 6.30 5.35
C ALA A 20 -7.79 6.65 6.60
N THR A 21 -8.12 6.03 7.74
CA THR A 21 -7.37 6.21 9.00
C THR A 21 -5.95 5.69 8.86
N PHE A 22 -5.78 4.50 8.27
CA PHE A 22 -4.47 3.91 8.05
C PHE A 22 -3.61 4.78 7.12
N VAL A 23 -4.12 5.14 5.94
CA VAL A 23 -3.40 5.99 4.97
C VAL A 23 -3.13 7.37 5.55
N GLY A 24 -4.06 7.94 6.30
CA GLY A 24 -3.91 9.22 6.98
C GLY A 24 -2.80 9.21 8.02
N LEU A 25 -2.78 8.20 8.91
CA LEU A 25 -1.73 8.04 9.92
C LEU A 25 -0.36 7.82 9.29
N TRP A 26 -0.27 6.94 8.30
CA TRP A 26 0.97 6.72 7.55
C TRP A 26 1.45 8.03 6.92
N SER A 27 0.59 8.72 6.18
CA SER A 27 0.94 10.00 5.55
C SER A 27 1.41 11.02 6.58
N ALA A 28 0.70 11.16 7.71
CA ALA A 28 1.07 12.07 8.79
C ALA A 28 2.46 11.77 9.37
N LEU A 29 2.76 10.49 9.64
CA LEU A 29 4.07 10.07 10.14
C LEU A 29 5.19 10.29 9.11
N SER A 30 4.93 10.02 7.83
CA SER A 30 5.89 10.25 6.74
C SER A 30 6.23 11.73 6.54
N VAL A 31 5.23 12.62 6.61
CA VAL A 31 5.45 14.06 6.34
C VAL A 31 5.91 14.83 7.57
N SER A 32 5.56 14.38 8.78
CA SER A 32 5.97 15.02 10.04
C SER A 32 7.48 14.95 10.29
N GLY A 33 8.19 14.05 9.61
CA GLY A 33 9.62 13.82 9.84
C GLY A 33 9.94 13.01 11.09
N ALA A 34 8.91 12.43 11.74
CA ALA A 34 9.10 11.52 12.87
C ALA A 34 9.94 10.29 12.51
N VAL A 35 9.91 9.88 11.24
CA VAL A 35 10.73 8.80 10.68
C VAL A 35 11.44 9.31 9.43
N PRO A 36 12.72 8.95 9.20
CA PRO A 36 13.41 9.31 7.97
C PRO A 36 12.65 8.80 6.73
N ARG A 37 12.48 9.64 5.71
CA ARG A 37 11.74 9.29 4.48
C ARG A 37 12.28 8.07 3.73
N GLN A 38 13.55 7.73 3.92
CA GLN A 38 14.13 6.51 3.36
C GLN A 38 13.54 5.23 3.97
N PHE A 39 13.05 5.29 5.20
CA PHE A 39 12.45 4.17 5.92
C PHE A 39 10.91 4.21 5.90
N LEU A 40 10.33 5.40 5.89
CA LEU A 40 8.88 5.59 5.79
C LEU A 40 8.51 6.61 4.70
N PRO A 41 8.70 6.27 3.42
CA PRO A 41 8.26 7.11 2.31
C PRO A 41 6.74 7.28 2.36
N ALA A 42 6.24 8.39 1.83
CA ALA A 42 4.81 8.64 1.82
C ALA A 42 4.10 7.68 0.85
N PRO A 43 2.80 7.39 1.04
CA PRO A 43 2.09 6.42 0.20
C PRO A 43 2.13 6.78 -1.30
N TRP A 44 2.09 8.07 -1.65
CA TRP A 44 2.22 8.51 -3.04
C TRP A 44 3.64 8.31 -3.61
N ASP A 45 4.68 8.40 -2.79
CA ASP A 45 6.06 8.11 -3.21
C ASP A 45 6.19 6.61 -3.55
N VAL A 46 5.55 5.75 -2.75
CA VAL A 46 5.50 4.31 -3.02
C VAL A 46 4.74 4.02 -4.32
N LEU A 47 3.55 4.60 -4.50
CA LEU A 47 2.74 4.40 -5.70
C LEU A 47 3.44 4.91 -6.97
N SER A 48 4.03 6.10 -6.92
CA SER A 48 4.76 6.66 -8.06
C SER A 48 5.97 5.81 -8.43
N ARG A 49 6.71 5.28 -7.44
CA ARG A 49 7.84 4.38 -7.69
C ARG A 49 7.37 3.04 -8.26
N ALA A 50 6.30 2.46 -7.72
CA ALA A 50 5.72 1.23 -8.23
C ALA A 50 5.29 1.38 -9.70
N ALA A 51 4.59 2.48 -10.02
CA ALA A 51 4.19 2.80 -11.39
C ALA A 51 5.41 3.02 -12.31
N ALA A 52 6.43 3.74 -11.87
CA ALA A 52 7.66 3.91 -12.64
C ALA A 52 8.31 2.55 -12.98
N LEU A 53 8.37 1.64 -12.01
CA LEU A 53 8.97 0.31 -12.17
C LEU A 53 8.17 -0.63 -13.08
N THR A 54 6.91 -0.31 -13.41
CA THR A 54 6.15 -1.08 -14.41
C THR A 54 6.65 -0.87 -15.85
N SER A 55 7.37 0.21 -16.11
CA SER A 55 7.89 0.54 -17.45
C SER A 55 9.40 0.78 -17.46
N GLN A 56 9.98 1.22 -16.34
CA GLN A 56 11.41 1.42 -16.19
C GLN A 56 12.04 0.19 -15.50
N PRO A 57 12.98 -0.51 -16.15
CA PRO A 57 13.62 -1.64 -15.55
C PRO A 57 14.49 -1.22 -14.36
N PHE A 58 14.48 -2.04 -13.31
CA PHE A 58 15.34 -1.91 -12.15
C PHE A 58 16.04 -3.25 -11.92
N ALA A 59 17.36 -3.24 -11.77
CA ALA A 59 18.17 -4.46 -11.65
C ALA A 59 17.92 -5.47 -12.80
N GLY A 60 17.80 -4.98 -14.03
CA GLY A 60 17.70 -5.81 -15.24
C GLY A 60 16.29 -6.30 -15.61
N SER A 61 15.25 -5.97 -14.84
CA SER A 61 13.86 -6.34 -15.15
C SER A 61 12.85 -5.30 -14.65
N THR A 62 11.65 -5.25 -15.23
CA THR A 62 10.56 -4.42 -14.70
C THR A 62 9.93 -5.08 -13.47
N LEU A 63 9.07 -4.34 -12.77
CA LEU A 63 8.35 -4.83 -11.60
C LEU A 63 7.61 -6.16 -11.89
N GLN A 64 6.93 -6.26 -13.03
CA GLN A 64 6.19 -7.46 -13.41
C GLN A 64 7.12 -8.64 -13.64
N GLY A 65 8.27 -8.42 -14.29
CA GLY A 65 9.25 -9.47 -14.53
C GLY A 65 9.87 -10.00 -13.23
N HIS A 66 10.16 -9.13 -12.26
CA HIS A 66 10.61 -9.53 -10.92
C HIS A 66 9.55 -10.31 -10.15
N LEU A 67 8.29 -9.86 -10.20
CA LEU A 67 7.17 -10.55 -9.54
C LEU A 67 6.96 -11.93 -10.15
N PHE A 68 6.95 -12.05 -11.48
CA PHE A 68 6.79 -13.33 -12.17
C PHE A 68 7.93 -14.30 -11.82
N SER A 69 9.18 -13.83 -11.84
CA SER A 69 10.33 -14.63 -11.42
C SER A 69 10.22 -15.09 -9.96
N SER A 70 9.69 -14.25 -9.07
CA SER A 70 9.47 -14.61 -7.66
C SER A 70 8.35 -15.64 -7.49
N LEU A 71 7.29 -15.55 -8.29
CA LEU A 71 6.18 -16.52 -8.28
C LEU A 71 6.61 -17.88 -8.83
N GLN A 72 7.46 -17.93 -9.85
CA GLN A 72 7.98 -19.20 -10.40
C GLN A 72 8.87 -19.98 -9.43
N ARG A 73 9.34 -19.34 -8.35
CA ARG A 73 10.19 -19.97 -7.34
C ARG A 73 9.40 -20.77 -6.30
N PHE A 74 8.07 -20.61 -6.26
CA PHE A 74 7.15 -21.35 -5.38
C PHE A 74 6.21 -22.23 -6.20
#